data_AF-A0A969RDN9-F1
#
_entry.id   AF-A0A969RDN9-F1
#
_cell.length_a   1.000
_cell.length_b   1.000
_cell.length_c   1.000
_cell.angle_alpha   90.00
_cell.angle_beta   90.00
_cell.angle_gamma   90.00
#
_symmetry.space_group_name_H-M   'P 1'
#
loop_
_entity.id
_entity.type
_entity.pdbx_description
1 polymer ?
#
loop_
_entity_poly.entity_id
_entity_poly.type
_entity_poly.pdbx_seq_one_letter_code
_entity_poly.pdbx_strand_id
1 'polypeptide(L)'
;MMFRQGAYQPETKAGQETIVHEAVHMVQQGAVQQVQRQPAKVSHANVGERVQRGFLKKPRIWLGKHGIGIGRSGVKAAYDRIKLRRPAVDQNTFQEAYKATRELIKLNYSRYRSSLNDQPFDQVWNNPVDRATLREKMEKEHAAENINFLESVDNWLAKTPLDPKIALSIYREYIPENAPQQINLSASICEGLKAIFSQFA
;
A
#
# COMPACT_ATOMS: atom_id res chain seq x y z
N MET A 1 -24.72 -20.40 -11.32
CA MET A 1 -24.78 -20.38 -9.84
C MET A 1 -24.84 -21.81 -9.33
N MET A 2 -23.83 -22.26 -8.60
CA MET A 2 -23.65 -23.66 -8.16
C MET A 2 -24.33 -24.01 -6.82
N PHE A 3 -25.02 -23.06 -6.19
CA PHE A 3 -25.78 -23.32 -4.96
C PHE A 3 -27.20 -23.83 -5.27
N ARG A 4 -27.32 -25.05 -5.82
CA ARG A 4 -28.59 -25.78 -5.76
C ARG A 4 -28.68 -26.49 -4.41
N GLN A 5 -29.84 -26.37 -3.73
CA GLN A 5 -30.11 -27.06 -2.47
C GLN A 5 -29.82 -28.56 -2.61
N GLY A 6 -28.85 -29.06 -1.83
CA GLY A 6 -28.53 -30.49 -1.73
C GLY A 6 -27.18 -30.94 -2.29
N ALA A 7 -26.39 -30.06 -2.93
CA ALA A 7 -25.11 -30.44 -3.56
C ALA A 7 -23.87 -29.71 -2.99
N TYR A 8 -23.88 -29.36 -1.71
CA TYR A 8 -22.69 -28.82 -1.07
C TYR A 8 -21.71 -29.96 -0.77
N GLN A 9 -20.66 -30.08 -1.58
CA GLN A 9 -19.60 -31.09 -1.45
C GLN A 9 -18.27 -30.42 -1.10
N PRO A 10 -18.05 -30.00 0.16
CA PRO A 10 -16.87 -29.23 0.57
C PRO A 10 -15.57 -30.02 0.43
N GLU A 11 -15.64 -31.34 0.45
CA GLU A 11 -14.48 -32.23 0.33
C GLU A 11 -13.95 -32.35 -1.10
N THR A 12 -14.71 -31.89 -2.10
CA THR A 12 -14.26 -31.90 -3.49
C THR A 12 -13.42 -30.67 -3.80
N LYS A 13 -12.46 -30.81 -4.73
CA LYS A 13 -11.62 -29.68 -5.19
C LYS A 13 -12.45 -28.46 -5.61
N ALA A 14 -13.53 -28.68 -6.38
CA ALA A 14 -14.43 -27.60 -6.80
C ALA A 14 -15.17 -26.95 -5.61
N GLY A 15 -15.53 -27.73 -4.60
CA GLY A 15 -16.11 -27.22 -3.35
C GLY A 15 -15.12 -26.34 -2.59
N GLN A 16 -13.88 -26.79 -2.44
CA GLN A 16 -12.83 -26.01 -1.76
C GLN A 16 -12.51 -24.71 -2.49
N GLU A 17 -12.41 -24.74 -3.82
CA GLU A 17 -12.20 -23.54 -4.65
C GLU A 17 -13.36 -22.54 -4.47
N THR A 18 -14.60 -23.02 -4.40
CA THR A 18 -15.78 -22.19 -4.15
C THR A 18 -15.76 -21.58 -2.74
N ILE A 19 -15.38 -22.35 -1.72
CA ILE A 19 -15.25 -21.86 -0.33
C ILE A 19 -14.20 -20.75 -0.27
N VAL A 20 -13.03 -20.94 -0.89
CA VAL A 20 -11.98 -19.92 -0.93
C VAL A 20 -12.47 -18.68 -1.67
N HIS A 21 -13.17 -18.85 -2.80
CA HIS A 21 -13.74 -17.75 -3.57
C HIS A 21 -14.72 -16.91 -2.74
N GLU A 22 -15.66 -17.54 -2.04
CA GLU A 22 -16.62 -16.85 -1.17
C GLU A 22 -15.95 -16.25 0.08
N ALA A 23 -14.96 -16.92 0.66
CA ALA A 23 -14.19 -16.39 1.79
C ALA A 23 -13.42 -15.12 1.39
N VAL A 24 -12.86 -15.08 0.18
CA VAL A 24 -12.24 -13.87 -0.37
C VAL A 24 -13.27 -12.76 -0.51
N HIS A 25 -14.48 -13.04 -1.01
CA HIS A 25 -15.57 -12.05 -1.07
C HIS A 25 -16.00 -11.56 0.30
N MET A 26 -16.07 -12.41 1.32
CA MET A 26 -16.40 -12.00 2.69
C MET A 26 -15.35 -11.08 3.30
N VAL A 27 -14.06 -11.36 3.06
CA VAL A 27 -12.96 -10.48 3.48
C VAL A 27 -13.03 -9.15 2.72
N GLN A 28 -13.39 -9.16 1.44
CA GLN A 28 -13.55 -7.95 0.62
C GLN A 28 -14.78 -7.12 1.04
N GLN A 29 -15.91 -7.76 1.37
CA GLN A 29 -17.13 -7.08 1.82
C GLN A 29 -17.04 -6.58 3.27
N GLY A 30 -16.17 -7.17 4.10
CA GLY A 30 -15.93 -6.76 5.49
C GLY A 30 -15.24 -5.40 5.67
N ALA A 31 -14.80 -4.75 4.59
CA ALA A 31 -14.21 -3.41 4.65
C ALA A 31 -15.24 -2.28 4.89
N VAL A 32 -16.55 -2.57 4.84
CA VAL A 32 -17.61 -1.56 5.05
C VAL A 32 -18.54 -1.95 6.20
N GLN A 33 -18.02 -1.85 7.42
CA GLN A 33 -18.69 -1.32 8.63
C GLN A 33 -17.82 -1.68 9.82
N GLN A 34 -16.97 -0.72 10.24
CA GLN A 34 -16.46 -0.76 11.60
C GLN A 34 -17.67 -0.67 12.54
N VAL A 35 -18.07 -1.81 13.09
CA VAL A 35 -18.96 -1.87 14.25
C VAL A 35 -18.24 -1.10 15.35
N GLN A 36 -18.64 0.15 15.56
CA GLN A 36 -18.13 1.02 16.59
C GLN A 36 -18.56 0.43 17.93
N ARG A 37 -17.71 -0.41 18.52
CA ARG A 37 -17.92 -0.94 19.87
C ARG A 37 -17.90 0.25 20.82
N GLN A 38 -19.06 0.58 21.39
CA GLN A 38 -19.12 1.55 22.46
C GLN A 38 -18.31 1.02 23.65
N PRO A 39 -17.32 1.76 24.15
CA PRO A 39 -16.59 1.35 25.33
C PRO A 39 -17.57 1.32 26.51
N ALA A 40 -17.60 0.20 27.23
CA ALA A 40 -18.33 0.11 28.49
C ALA A 40 -17.83 1.20 29.44
N LYS A 41 -18.76 1.92 30.07
CA LYS A 41 -18.47 2.92 31.12
C LYS A 41 -17.75 2.23 32.28
N VAL A 42 -16.43 2.32 32.32
CA VAL A 42 -15.64 1.96 33.50
C VAL A 42 -15.72 3.14 34.47
N SER A 43 -16.42 2.95 35.57
CA SER A 43 -16.45 3.88 36.70
C SER A 43 -15.04 4.01 37.28
N HIS A 44 -14.45 5.19 37.12
CA HIS A 44 -13.17 5.56 37.74
C HIS A 44 -13.33 5.62 39.26
N ALA A 45 -12.85 4.58 39.94
CA ALA A 45 -12.52 4.66 41.35
C ALA A 45 -11.13 5.29 41.51
N ASN A 46 -11.08 6.31 42.36
CA ASN A 46 -9.92 7.09 42.77
C ASN A 46 -8.63 6.26 42.97
N VAL A 47 -7.60 6.55 42.16
CA VAL A 47 -6.21 6.18 42.48
C VAL A 47 -5.31 7.39 42.24
N GLY A 48 -5.00 8.07 43.34
CA GLY A 48 -3.65 8.46 43.72
C GLY A 48 -2.84 9.30 42.74
N GLU A 49 -2.99 10.62 42.88
CA GLU A 49 -2.03 11.63 42.47
C GLU A 49 -0.70 11.45 43.25
N ARG A 50 0.37 10.96 42.62
CA ARG A 50 1.74 11.10 43.15
C ARG A 50 2.84 10.91 42.08
N VAL A 51 3.61 11.98 41.86
CA VAL A 51 5.06 12.04 41.49
C VAL A 51 5.42 11.36 40.15
N GLN A 52 5.87 12.06 39.11
CA GLN A 52 7.23 12.61 39.01
C GLN A 52 7.31 13.69 37.91
N ARG A 53 7.57 14.94 38.31
CA ARG A 53 8.20 15.95 37.45
C ARG A 53 9.70 15.72 37.50
N GLY A 54 10.30 15.32 36.39
CA GLY A 54 11.74 15.27 36.23
C GLY A 54 12.12 14.72 34.88
N PHE A 55 13.03 15.41 34.18
CA PHE A 55 13.61 15.08 32.87
C PHE A 55 12.92 15.65 31.62
N LEU A 56 12.91 16.98 31.54
CA LEU A 56 13.19 17.67 30.28
C LEU A 56 14.26 18.74 30.54
N LYS A 57 15.51 18.28 30.72
CA LYS A 57 16.68 19.16 30.63
C LYS A 57 16.78 19.61 29.17
N LYS A 58 16.30 20.82 28.87
CA LYS A 58 16.60 21.49 27.61
C LYS A 58 18.12 21.57 27.44
N PRO A 59 18.68 21.27 26.27
CA PRO A 59 20.10 21.50 26.01
C PRO A 59 20.37 23.01 26.14
N ARG A 60 21.23 23.35 27.09
CA ARG A 60 21.69 24.71 27.35
C ARG A 60 22.73 25.02 26.27
N ILE A 61 22.31 25.71 25.20
CA ILE A 61 23.19 26.18 24.14
C ILE A 61 24.16 27.20 24.76
N TRP A 62 25.42 26.79 24.89
CA TRP A 62 26.50 27.61 25.40
C TRP A 62 26.95 28.57 24.29
N LEU A 63 26.44 29.79 24.29
CA LEU A 63 26.97 30.90 23.49
C LEU A 63 28.27 31.38 24.15
N GLY A 64 29.35 30.64 23.89
CA GLY A 64 30.70 31.05 24.23
C GLY A 64 31.03 32.37 23.54
N LYS A 65 31.54 33.32 24.33
CA LYS A 65 31.88 34.70 23.98
C LYS A 65 33.16 34.80 23.13
N HIS A 66 33.45 33.79 22.29
CA HIS A 66 34.57 33.77 21.36
C HIS A 66 33.99 33.61 19.97
N GLY A 67 34.05 34.70 19.20
CA GLY A 67 33.51 34.81 17.86
C GLY A 67 34.16 33.81 16.91
N ILE A 68 33.54 32.64 16.77
CA ILE A 68 33.64 31.84 15.56
C ILE A 68 32.33 32.10 14.84
N GLY A 69 32.37 33.02 13.87
CA GLY A 69 31.24 33.25 12.99
C GLY A 69 30.88 31.94 12.32
N ILE A 70 29.77 31.33 12.73
CA ILE A 70 29.13 30.29 11.92
C ILE A 70 28.62 31.03 10.69
N GLY A 71 29.48 31.12 9.67
CA GLY A 71 29.10 31.67 8.38
C GLY A 71 27.84 31.00 7.90
N ARG A 72 27.00 31.72 7.14
CA ARG A 72 25.78 31.18 6.51
C ARG A 72 26.02 29.86 5.75
N SER A 73 27.27 29.54 5.39
CA SER A 73 27.72 28.26 4.83
C SER A 73 27.59 27.06 5.78
N GLY A 74 27.77 27.23 7.09
CA GLY A 74 27.70 26.13 8.08
C GLY A 74 26.27 25.65 8.31
N VAL A 75 25.30 26.57 8.33
CA VAL A 75 23.88 26.23 8.42
C VAL A 75 23.40 25.56 7.13
N LYS A 76 23.82 26.04 5.96
CA LYS A 76 23.49 25.39 4.68
C LYS A 76 24.11 24.00 4.59
N ALA A 77 25.37 23.82 4.98
CA ALA A 77 26.02 22.51 5.00
C ALA A 77 25.40 21.55 6.04
N ALA A 78 24.96 22.04 7.20
CA ALA A 78 24.23 21.23 8.17
C ALA A 78 22.82 20.86 7.66
N TYR A 79 22.12 21.81 7.02
CA TYR A 79 20.81 21.58 6.41
C TYR A 79 20.91 20.62 5.22
N ASP A 80 21.97 20.70 4.42
CA ASP A 80 22.26 19.80 3.31
C ASP A 80 22.67 18.41 3.82
N ARG A 81 23.45 18.30 4.91
CA ARG A 81 23.75 17.00 5.56
C ARG A 81 22.51 16.34 6.19
N ILE A 82 21.57 17.12 6.71
CA ILE A 82 20.30 16.61 7.24
C ILE A 82 19.36 16.23 6.08
N LYS A 83 19.33 16.99 4.97
CA LYS A 83 18.59 16.64 3.74
C LYS A 83 19.17 15.46 2.96
N LEU A 84 20.45 15.14 3.12
CA LEU A 84 21.12 14.01 2.47
C LEU A 84 20.81 12.65 3.11
N ARG A 85 20.11 12.61 4.24
CA ARG A 85 19.48 11.39 4.77
C ARG A 85 17.98 11.34 4.44
N ARG A 86 17.60 11.73 3.22
CA ARG A 86 16.31 11.24 2.70
C ARG A 86 16.40 9.72 2.71
N PRO A 87 15.47 9.01 3.36
CA PRO A 87 15.42 7.57 3.25
C PRO A 87 15.33 7.30 1.75
N ALA A 88 16.29 6.55 1.21
CA ALA A 88 16.08 5.99 -0.11
C ALA A 88 14.72 5.30 -0.05
N VAL A 89 13.81 5.66 -0.97
CA VAL A 89 12.52 4.97 -1.09
C VAL A 89 12.87 3.50 -1.17
N ASP A 90 12.48 2.72 -0.17
CA ASP A 90 12.84 1.30 -0.12
C ASP A 90 12.18 0.60 -1.30
N GLN A 91 13.00 0.39 -2.33
CA GLN A 91 12.57 -0.15 -3.60
C GLN A 91 12.01 -1.57 -3.43
N ASN A 92 12.45 -2.29 -2.40
CA ASN A 92 12.00 -3.65 -2.11
C ASN A 92 10.52 -3.67 -1.74
N THR A 93 10.06 -2.78 -0.85
CA THR A 93 8.65 -2.73 -0.45
C THR A 93 7.72 -2.40 -1.63
N PHE A 94 8.13 -1.49 -2.54
CA PHE A 94 7.38 -1.26 -3.79
C PHE A 94 7.37 -2.48 -4.71
N GLN A 95 8.49 -3.19 -4.82
CA GLN A 95 8.57 -4.40 -5.61
C GLN A 95 7.68 -5.51 -5.05
N GLU A 96 7.51 -5.61 -3.73
CA GLU A 96 6.57 -6.55 -3.10
C GLU A 96 5.11 -6.20 -3.43
N ALA A 97 4.72 -4.93 -3.30
CA ALA A 97 3.39 -4.46 -3.69
C ALA A 97 3.11 -4.71 -5.18
N TYR A 98 4.10 -4.45 -6.03
CA TYR A 98 4.05 -4.72 -7.47
C TYR A 98 3.86 -6.22 -7.75
N LYS A 99 4.68 -7.08 -7.15
CA LYS A 99 4.58 -8.54 -7.31
C LYS A 99 3.22 -9.06 -6.84
N ALA A 100 2.75 -8.63 -5.67
CA ALA A 100 1.45 -9.04 -5.13
C ALA A 100 0.29 -8.67 -6.07
N THR A 101 0.26 -7.42 -6.54
CA THR A 101 -0.78 -6.94 -7.45
C THR A 101 -0.72 -7.66 -8.80
N ARG A 102 0.48 -7.94 -9.29
CA ARG A 102 0.70 -8.69 -10.52
C ARG A 102 0.19 -10.13 -10.45
N GLU A 103 0.39 -10.81 -9.32
CA GLU A 103 -0.19 -12.15 -9.12
C GLU A 103 -1.71 -12.12 -9.00
N LEU A 104 -2.29 -11.10 -8.36
CA LEU A 104 -3.74 -10.90 -8.33
C LEU A 104 -4.32 -10.71 -9.73
N ILE A 105 -3.66 -9.92 -10.58
CA ILE A 105 -4.07 -9.75 -11.98
C ILE A 105 -3.92 -11.05 -12.75
N LYS A 106 -2.85 -11.82 -12.57
CA LYS A 106 -2.69 -13.14 -13.20
C LYS A 106 -3.80 -14.11 -12.82
N LEU A 107 -4.24 -14.10 -11.56
CA LEU A 107 -5.37 -14.91 -11.11
C LEU A 107 -6.66 -14.51 -11.84
N ASN A 108 -6.96 -13.21 -11.94
CA ASN A 108 -8.13 -12.73 -12.70
C ASN A 108 -8.00 -12.98 -14.21
N TYR A 109 -6.80 -12.85 -14.76
CA TYR A 109 -6.50 -13.10 -16.17
C TYR A 109 -6.91 -14.51 -16.63
N SER A 110 -6.81 -15.51 -15.75
CA SER A 110 -7.25 -16.88 -16.04
C SER A 110 -8.72 -16.96 -16.52
N ARG A 111 -9.58 -16.02 -16.08
CA ARG A 111 -10.99 -15.92 -16.50
C ARG A 111 -11.15 -15.36 -17.91
N TYR A 112 -10.20 -14.54 -18.38
CA TYR A 112 -10.26 -13.88 -19.68
C TYR A 112 -9.39 -14.54 -20.74
N ARG A 113 -8.62 -15.56 -20.35
CA ARG A 113 -7.59 -16.19 -21.19
C ARG A 113 -8.11 -16.60 -22.57
N SER A 114 -9.28 -17.23 -22.65
CA SER A 114 -9.89 -17.64 -23.92
C SER A 114 -10.21 -16.46 -24.84
N SER A 115 -10.62 -15.32 -24.26
CA SER A 115 -10.92 -14.09 -25.00
C SER A 115 -9.67 -13.30 -25.40
N LEU A 116 -8.49 -13.73 -24.95
CA LEU A 116 -7.18 -13.14 -25.25
C LEU A 116 -6.29 -14.16 -25.97
N ASN A 117 -6.91 -14.98 -26.84
CA ASN A 117 -6.24 -15.97 -27.69
C ASN A 117 -5.36 -16.98 -26.93
N ASP A 118 -5.73 -17.30 -25.69
CA ASP A 118 -5.04 -18.25 -24.80
C ASP A 118 -3.56 -17.97 -24.52
N GLN A 119 -3.10 -16.76 -24.82
CA GLN A 119 -1.71 -16.36 -24.64
C GLN A 119 -1.27 -16.40 -23.16
N PRO A 120 0.03 -16.59 -22.87
CA PRO A 120 0.56 -16.40 -21.52
C PRO A 120 0.35 -14.94 -21.06
N PHE A 121 0.13 -14.75 -19.75
CA PHE A 121 -0.07 -13.41 -19.17
C PHE A 121 1.05 -12.44 -19.54
N ASP A 122 2.30 -12.88 -19.48
CA ASP A 122 3.45 -12.01 -19.78
C ASP A 122 3.44 -11.53 -21.23
N GLN A 123 2.91 -12.31 -22.17
CA GLN A 123 2.76 -11.90 -23.57
C GLN A 123 1.69 -10.82 -23.71
N VAL A 124 0.54 -11.02 -23.06
CA VAL A 124 -0.55 -10.04 -23.01
C VAL A 124 -0.10 -8.74 -22.33
N TRP A 125 0.63 -8.82 -21.22
CA TRP A 125 1.11 -7.65 -20.48
C TRP A 125 2.08 -6.80 -21.29
N ASN A 126 2.94 -7.45 -22.09
CA ASN A 126 3.94 -6.77 -22.91
C ASN A 126 3.38 -6.26 -24.25
N ASN A 127 2.19 -6.69 -24.67
CA ASN A 127 1.51 -6.17 -25.85
C ASN A 127 0.53 -5.05 -25.46
N PRO A 128 0.71 -3.79 -25.91
CA PRO A 128 -0.16 -2.69 -25.51
C PRO A 128 -1.63 -2.87 -25.95
N VAL A 129 -1.89 -3.57 -27.06
CA VAL A 129 -3.25 -3.81 -27.57
C VAL A 129 -3.97 -4.85 -26.70
N ASP A 130 -3.29 -5.95 -26.39
CA ASP A 130 -3.86 -7.00 -25.54
C ASP A 130 -4.02 -6.51 -24.10
N ARG A 131 -3.06 -5.70 -23.60
CA ARG A 131 -3.16 -5.05 -22.29
C ARG A 131 -4.33 -4.06 -22.22
N ALA A 132 -4.60 -3.28 -23.27
CA ALA A 132 -5.78 -2.42 -23.33
C ALA A 132 -7.08 -3.22 -23.29
N THR A 133 -7.13 -4.35 -24.00
CA THR A 133 -8.27 -5.28 -23.98
C THR A 133 -8.48 -5.89 -22.60
N LEU A 134 -7.40 -6.28 -21.91
CA LEU A 134 -7.44 -6.75 -20.53
C LEU A 134 -7.97 -5.65 -19.59
N ARG A 135 -7.56 -4.39 -19.80
CA ARG A 135 -8.07 -3.24 -19.03
C ARG A 135 -9.56 -3.05 -19.18
N GLU A 136 -10.08 -3.06 -20.41
CA GLU A 136 -11.51 -2.94 -20.65
C GLU A 136 -12.32 -4.04 -19.94
N LYS A 137 -11.78 -5.27 -19.90
CA LYS A 137 -12.41 -6.39 -19.19
C LYS A 137 -12.40 -6.21 -17.68
N MET A 138 -11.26 -5.81 -17.11
CA MET A 138 -11.15 -5.56 -15.67
C MET A 138 -11.98 -4.33 -15.24
N GLU A 139 -12.15 -3.34 -16.10
CA GLU A 139 -13.04 -2.19 -15.86
C GLU A 139 -14.50 -2.61 -15.73
N LYS A 140 -14.96 -3.54 -16.57
CA LYS A 140 -16.31 -4.13 -16.47
C LYS A 140 -16.54 -4.91 -15.17
N GLU A 141 -15.47 -5.38 -14.54
CA GLU A 141 -15.50 -6.04 -13.23
C GLU A 141 -15.11 -5.11 -12.07
N HIS A 142 -15.02 -3.80 -12.30
CA HIS A 142 -14.64 -2.81 -11.29
C HIS A 142 -13.30 -3.12 -10.61
N ALA A 143 -12.32 -3.62 -11.39
CA ALA A 143 -10.99 -4.00 -10.94
C ALA A 143 -9.86 -3.30 -11.71
N ALA A 144 -10.18 -2.26 -12.50
CA ALA A 144 -9.24 -1.55 -13.36
C ALA A 144 -8.11 -0.85 -12.58
N GLU A 145 -8.33 -0.49 -11.32
CA GLU A 145 -7.36 0.13 -10.42
C GLU A 145 -6.09 -0.72 -10.27
N ASN A 146 -6.21 -2.05 -10.30
CA ASN A 146 -5.06 -2.95 -10.21
C ASN A 146 -4.13 -2.80 -11.44
N ILE A 147 -4.70 -2.67 -12.63
CA ILE A 147 -3.91 -2.48 -13.87
C ILE A 147 -3.28 -1.08 -13.87
N ASN A 148 -4.08 -0.07 -13.53
CA ASN A 148 -3.61 1.31 -13.47
C ASN A 148 -2.43 1.47 -12.50
N PHE A 149 -2.50 0.79 -11.35
CA PHE A 149 -1.38 0.71 -10.40
C PHE A 149 -0.12 0.09 -11.03
N LEU A 150 -0.23 -1.10 -11.64
CA LEU A 150 0.92 -1.75 -12.25
C LEU A 150 1.56 -0.90 -13.36
N GLU A 151 0.75 -0.30 -14.22
CA GLU A 151 1.26 0.59 -15.28
C GLU A 151 1.94 1.84 -14.70
N SER A 152 1.39 2.39 -13.63
CA SER A 152 2.01 3.53 -12.94
C SER A 152 3.37 3.15 -12.35
N VAL A 153 3.49 1.95 -11.77
CA VAL A 153 4.76 1.43 -11.27
C VAL A 153 5.74 1.12 -12.40
N ASP A 154 5.31 0.48 -13.50
CA ASP A 154 6.14 0.21 -14.68
C ASP A 154 6.71 1.53 -15.26
N ASN A 155 5.85 2.54 -15.40
CA ASN A 155 6.23 3.88 -15.86
C ASN A 155 7.21 4.58 -14.91
N TRP A 156 7.11 4.33 -13.61
CA TRP A 156 8.05 4.85 -12.62
C TRP A 156 9.41 4.13 -12.69
N LEU A 157 9.39 2.80 -12.76
CA LEU A 157 10.59 1.96 -12.86
C LEU A 157 11.36 2.18 -14.16
N ALA A 158 10.69 2.58 -15.24
CA ALA A 158 11.33 2.93 -16.51
C ALA A 158 12.17 4.22 -16.46
N LYS A 159 12.03 5.05 -15.41
CA LYS A 159 12.75 6.32 -15.28
C LYS A 159 14.11 6.14 -14.60
N THR A 160 15.15 6.72 -15.19
CA THR A 160 16.51 6.74 -14.60
C THR A 160 17.00 8.19 -14.50
N PRO A 161 17.25 8.74 -13.30
CA PRO A 161 17.03 8.13 -11.98
C PRO A 161 15.54 8.03 -11.60
N LEU A 162 15.22 7.15 -10.65
CA LEU A 162 13.87 7.04 -10.10
C LEU A 162 13.46 8.36 -9.41
N ASP A 163 12.26 8.86 -9.71
CA ASP A 163 11.73 10.08 -9.10
C ASP A 163 10.87 9.75 -7.87
N PRO A 164 11.27 10.17 -6.64
CA PRO A 164 10.48 9.91 -5.43
C PRO A 164 9.12 10.64 -5.41
N LYS A 165 8.95 11.72 -6.19
CA LYS A 165 7.66 12.40 -6.29
C LYS A 165 6.61 11.54 -6.98
N ILE A 166 7.03 10.78 -7.99
CA ILE A 166 6.15 9.84 -8.70
C ILE A 166 5.77 8.70 -7.77
N ALA A 167 6.74 8.12 -7.05
CA ALA A 167 6.46 7.09 -6.05
C ALA A 167 5.44 7.56 -5.00
N LEU A 168 5.58 8.79 -4.49
CA LEU A 168 4.62 9.39 -3.56
C LEU A 168 3.24 9.61 -4.18
N SER A 169 3.17 9.97 -5.46
CA SER A 169 1.90 10.08 -6.19
C SER A 169 1.20 8.73 -6.29
N ILE A 170 1.93 7.69 -6.70
CA ILE A 170 1.42 6.31 -6.79
C ILE A 170 0.91 5.86 -5.41
N TYR A 171 1.70 6.10 -4.36
CA TYR A 171 1.26 5.78 -3.01
C TYR A 171 -0.08 6.45 -2.68
N ARG A 172 -0.18 7.78 -2.84
CA ARG A 172 -1.40 8.53 -2.50
C ARG A 172 -2.64 8.13 -3.30
N GLU A 173 -2.44 7.68 -4.53
CA GLU A 173 -3.52 7.35 -5.46
C GLU A 173 -4.08 5.94 -5.24
N TYR A 174 -3.24 4.97 -4.83
CA TYR A 174 -3.62 3.56 -4.81
C TYR A 174 -3.52 2.86 -3.44
N ILE A 175 -2.78 3.39 -2.45
CA ILE A 175 -2.43 2.61 -1.25
C ILE A 175 -3.23 2.96 0.01
N PRO A 176 -3.41 4.24 0.42
CA PRO A 176 -4.20 4.60 1.59
C PRO A 176 -5.62 4.04 1.60
N GLU A 177 -6.20 3.86 2.79
CA GLU A 177 -7.59 3.43 2.98
C GLU A 177 -8.63 4.34 2.33
N ASN A 178 -8.28 5.61 2.11
CA ASN A 178 -9.11 6.61 1.46
C ASN A 178 -8.60 6.99 0.07
N ALA A 179 -7.74 6.16 -0.53
CA ALA A 179 -7.19 6.43 -1.85
C ALA A 179 -8.29 6.34 -2.92
N PRO A 180 -8.29 7.23 -3.92
CA PRO A 180 -9.34 7.26 -4.94
C PRO A 180 -9.37 6.00 -5.80
N GLN A 181 -8.22 5.34 -5.99
CA GLN A 181 -8.09 4.09 -6.73
C GLN A 181 -7.48 3.01 -5.83
N GLN A 182 -7.98 2.88 -4.60
CA GLN A 182 -7.40 1.95 -3.62
C GLN A 182 -7.32 0.51 -4.17
N ILE A 183 -6.12 -0.07 -4.19
CA ILE A 183 -5.91 -1.48 -4.53
C ILE A 183 -5.96 -2.36 -3.27
N ASN A 184 -6.38 -3.61 -3.43
CA ASN A 184 -6.44 -4.56 -2.33
C ASN A 184 -5.08 -5.24 -2.13
N LEU A 185 -4.39 -4.88 -1.05
CA LEU A 185 -3.10 -5.43 -0.65
C LEU A 185 -3.16 -6.02 0.76
N SER A 186 -2.19 -6.88 1.09
CA SER A 186 -2.06 -7.40 2.44
C SER A 186 -1.70 -6.27 3.43
N ALA A 187 -2.21 -6.37 4.67
CA ALA A 187 -1.94 -5.38 5.72
C ALA A 187 -0.44 -5.15 5.95
N SER A 188 0.39 -6.21 5.83
CA SER A 188 1.84 -6.12 5.96
C SER A 188 2.48 -5.21 4.92
N ILE A 189 2.04 -5.30 3.65
CA ILE A 189 2.56 -4.45 2.57
C ILE A 189 2.11 -3.00 2.76
N CYS A 190 0.82 -2.79 3.11
CA CYS A 190 0.28 -1.46 3.38
C CYS A 190 1.03 -0.76 4.51
N GLU A 191 1.28 -1.44 5.63
CA GLU A 191 2.01 -0.87 6.77
C GLU A 191 3.48 -0.60 6.43
N GLY A 192 4.14 -1.46 5.64
CA GLY A 192 5.49 -1.22 5.12
C GLY A 192 5.56 0.06 4.27
N LEU A 193 4.65 0.22 3.31
CA LEU A 193 4.57 1.41 2.46
C LEU A 193 4.24 2.67 3.27
N LYS A 194 3.31 2.57 4.22
CA LYS A 194 2.95 3.67 5.11
C LYS A 194 4.11 4.11 5.99
N ALA A 195 4.91 3.19 6.52
CA ALA A 195 6.12 3.51 7.29
C ALA A 195 7.16 4.28 6.45
N ILE A 196 7.31 3.92 5.17
CA ILE A 196 8.19 4.62 4.23
C ILE A 196 7.67 6.03 3.95
N PHE A 197 6.38 6.16 3.61
CA PHE A 197 5.81 7.43 3.15
C PHE A 197 5.41 8.40 4.25
N SER A 198 5.24 7.94 5.49
CA SER A 198 5.03 8.80 6.66
C SER A 198 6.16 9.82 6.86
N GLN A 199 7.34 9.55 6.32
CA GLN A 199 8.51 10.43 6.39
C GLN A 199 8.48 11.58 5.37
N PHE A 200 7.51 11.55 4.45
CA PHE A 200 7.30 12.55 3.40
C PHE A 200 6.01 13.37 3.59
N ALA A 201 5.23 13.08 4.63
CA ALA A 201 4.05 13.84 5.05
C ALA A 201 4.45 14.98 6.00
#